data_AF-H6QAH6-F1
#
_entry.id   AF-H6QAH6-F1
#
_cell.length_a   1.000
_cell.length_b   1.000
_cell.length_c   1.000
_cell.angle_alpha   90.00
_cell.angle_beta   90.00
_cell.angle_gamma   90.00
#
_symmetry.space_group_name_H-M   'P 1'
#
loop_
_entity.id
_entity.type
_entity.pdbx_description
1 polymer ?
#
loop_
_entity_poly.entity_id
_entity_poly.type
_entity_poly.pdbx_seq_one_letter_code
_entity_poly.pdbx_strand_id
1 'polypeptide(L)'
;MRGVEKLRKIVTPKLLFVLLILVAIVAAVGFWFYVRYDPGSSSVCATCHNMVPFVADISKTPHRGVSCAECHSLDFPRWLWVQVVENPTPQQIAQRYATTMYGQCLNCHPPASFPQLNIHKAHAALAEKLRDCTLCHNPHDPQAISAGCQTCHEIDKVLNTHMAFHTYAWSEVDMGRYEVCQECHSPWARWYAPVGPDCIVGAGKGVPCIGCHGPRAMPFSPAQFIDCARCHGR
;
A
#
# COMPACT_ATOMS: atom_id res chain seq x y z
N MET A 1 49.54 -9.79 40.25
CA MET A 1 49.60 -8.31 40.37
C MET A 1 50.33 -7.60 39.22
N ARG A 2 51.43 -8.15 38.65
CA ARG A 2 52.17 -7.55 37.50
C ARG A 2 51.37 -7.23 36.23
N GLY A 3 50.23 -7.90 35.98
CA GLY A 3 49.41 -7.65 34.78
C GLY A 3 48.61 -6.35 34.83
N VAL A 4 48.17 -5.93 36.02
CA VAL A 4 47.30 -4.76 36.22
C VAL A 4 48.07 -3.44 36.06
N GLU A 5 49.34 -3.39 36.49
CA GLU A 5 50.22 -2.23 36.30
C GLU A 5 50.60 -1.99 34.84
N LYS A 6 50.75 -3.06 34.03
CA LYS A 6 51.01 -2.92 32.59
C LYS A 6 49.78 -2.39 31.85
N LEU A 7 48.58 -2.85 32.21
CA LEU A 7 47.33 -2.33 31.63
C LEU A 7 47.12 -0.84 31.92
N ARG A 8 47.43 -0.40 33.15
CA ARG A 8 47.27 1.01 33.56
C ARG A 8 48.21 1.98 32.82
N LYS A 9 49.36 1.50 32.31
CA LYS A 9 50.27 2.29 31.46
C LYS A 9 49.81 2.38 30.00
N ILE A 10 49.02 1.41 29.54
CA ILE A 10 48.54 1.33 28.14
C ILE A 10 47.21 2.09 28.01
N VAL A 11 46.31 1.93 28.98
CA VAL A 11 44.99 2.58 29.01
C VAL A 11 45.12 3.98 29.61
N THR A 12 45.58 4.92 28.79
CA THR A 12 45.59 6.35 29.16
C THR A 12 44.19 6.95 29.00
N PRO A 13 43.83 8.01 29.75
CA PRO A 13 42.57 8.73 29.57
C PRO A 13 42.34 9.21 28.13
N LYS A 14 43.43 9.56 27.43
CA LYS A 14 43.40 9.93 26.00
C LYS A 14 42.99 8.75 25.12
N LEU A 15 43.55 7.56 25.35
CA LEU A 15 43.19 6.36 24.62
C LEU A 15 41.74 5.97 24.88
N LEU A 16 41.28 6.03 26.14
CA LEU A 16 39.87 5.79 26.50
C LEU A 16 38.93 6.76 25.81
N PHE A 17 39.27 8.04 25.79
CA PHE A 17 38.47 9.07 25.12
C PHE A 17 38.37 8.83 23.62
N VAL A 18 39.49 8.52 22.96
CA VAL A 18 39.51 8.18 21.52
C VAL A 18 38.67 6.93 21.25
N LEU A 19 38.78 5.89 22.09
CA LEU A 19 37.97 4.67 21.96
C LEU A 19 36.48 4.95 22.14
N LEU A 20 36.10 5.77 23.12
CA LEU A 20 34.71 6.17 23.33
C LEU A 20 34.14 6.95 22.15
N ILE A 21 34.91 7.89 21.59
CA ILE A 21 34.51 8.59 20.37
C ILE A 21 34.33 7.61 19.21
N LEU A 22 35.27 6.68 19.02
CA LEU A 22 35.18 5.66 17.99
C LEU A 22 33.93 4.80 18.15
N VAL A 23 33.63 4.33 19.37
CA VAL A 23 32.42 3.57 19.67
C VAL A 23 31.17 4.39 19.39
N ALA A 24 31.14 5.67 19.79
CA ALA A 24 30.01 6.56 19.53
C ALA A 24 29.79 6.78 18.03
N ILE A 25 30.85 6.97 17.25
CA ILE A 25 30.76 7.12 15.79
C ILE A 25 30.24 5.83 15.15
N VAL A 26 30.78 4.66 15.52
CA VAL A 26 30.34 3.37 14.98
C VAL A 26 28.87 3.12 15.34
N ALA A 27 28.46 3.41 16.57
CA ALA A 27 27.07 3.28 16.99
C ALA A 27 26.15 4.25 16.22
N ALA A 28 26.56 5.51 16.03
CA ALA A 28 25.78 6.50 15.29
C ALA A 28 25.62 6.10 13.81
N VAL A 29 26.69 5.63 13.16
CA VAL A 29 26.65 5.14 11.78
C VAL A 29 25.79 3.89 11.68
N GLY A 30 25.96 2.92 12.59
CA GLY A 30 25.13 1.70 12.62
C GLY A 30 23.65 2.01 12.82
N PHE A 31 23.31 2.92 13.74
CA PHE A 31 21.95 3.38 13.94
C PHE A 31 21.39 4.09 12.70
N TRP A 32 22.19 4.91 12.03
CA TRP A 32 21.78 5.56 10.77
C TRP A 32 21.44 4.53 9.68
N PHE A 33 22.28 3.51 9.49
CA PHE A 33 21.98 2.42 8.56
C PHE A 33 20.73 1.64 8.96
N TYR A 34 20.55 1.34 10.25
CA TYR A 34 19.34 0.68 10.76
C TYR A 34 18.08 1.49 10.43
N VAL A 35 18.04 2.78 10.77
CA VAL A 35 16.87 3.62 10.51
C VAL A 35 16.61 3.82 9.01
N ARG A 36 17.67 3.86 8.19
CA ARG A 36 17.55 4.09 6.75
C ARG A 36 17.08 2.85 5.98
N TYR A 37 17.55 1.66 6.34
CA TYR A 37 17.43 0.47 5.48
C TYR A 37 16.76 -0.73 6.14
N ASP A 38 16.66 -0.78 7.46
CA ASP A 38 16.01 -1.90 8.14
C ASP A 38 14.49 -1.67 8.22
N PRO A 39 13.64 -2.58 7.69
CA PRO A 39 12.18 -2.41 7.78
C PRO A 39 11.64 -2.39 9.21
N GLY A 40 12.32 -3.07 10.14
CA GLY A 40 12.02 -3.06 11.57
C GLY A 40 12.25 -1.69 12.21
N SER A 41 13.04 -0.81 11.59
CA SER A 41 13.23 0.57 12.06
C SER A 41 11.97 1.43 11.93
N SER A 42 10.96 1.00 11.18
CA SER A 42 9.63 1.64 11.16
C SER A 42 9.02 1.75 12.57
N SER A 43 9.39 0.83 13.48
CA SER A 43 9.01 0.91 14.90
C SER A 43 9.62 2.11 15.63
N VAL A 44 10.81 2.59 15.23
CA VAL A 44 11.44 3.80 15.76
C VAL A 44 10.59 5.04 15.44
N CYS A 45 9.96 5.06 14.27
CA CYS A 45 9.03 6.12 13.89
C CYS A 45 7.82 6.12 14.84
N ALA A 46 7.33 4.95 15.24
CA ALA A 46 6.22 4.81 16.19
C ALA A 46 6.58 5.16 17.64
N THR A 47 7.84 5.03 18.04
CA THR A 47 8.27 5.36 19.41
C THR A 47 8.43 6.85 19.66
N CYS A 48 8.70 7.62 18.62
CA CYS A 48 9.14 9.00 18.76
C CYS A 48 8.28 10.00 17.99
N HIS A 49 7.40 9.56 17.11
CA HIS A 49 6.34 10.37 16.55
C HIS A 49 5.02 9.65 16.74
N ASN A 50 3.91 10.39 16.73
CA ASN A 50 2.56 9.83 16.82
C ASN A 50 2.17 9.04 15.54
N MET A 51 3.07 8.12 15.11
CA MET A 51 3.02 7.30 13.91
C MET A 51 2.52 5.89 14.17
N VAL A 52 2.30 5.51 15.44
CA VAL A 52 1.75 4.21 15.83
C VAL A 52 0.61 3.73 14.92
N PRO A 53 -0.44 4.55 14.62
CA PRO A 53 -1.50 4.09 13.73
C PRO A 53 -1.00 3.79 12.30
N PHE A 54 -0.14 4.65 11.75
CA PHE A 54 0.38 4.49 10.39
C PHE A 54 1.30 3.28 10.23
N VAL A 55 2.11 2.97 11.25
CA VAL A 55 2.94 1.76 11.26
C VAL A 55 2.07 0.52 11.35
N ALA A 56 1.01 0.56 12.17
CA ALA A 56 0.04 -0.53 12.27
C ALA A 56 -0.69 -0.74 10.94
N ASP A 57 -1.04 0.32 10.21
CA ASP A 57 -1.74 0.21 8.93
C ASP A 57 -0.83 -0.28 7.81
N ILE A 58 0.39 0.26 7.67
CA ILE A 58 1.38 -0.24 6.69
C ILE A 58 1.64 -1.74 6.89
N SER A 59 1.69 -2.22 8.13
CA SER A 59 1.93 -3.64 8.43
C SER A 59 0.88 -4.59 7.83
N LYS A 60 -0.32 -4.07 7.51
CA LYS A 60 -1.42 -4.81 6.89
C LYS A 60 -1.34 -4.78 5.35
N THR A 61 -0.46 -3.98 4.79
CA THR A 61 -0.30 -3.82 3.33
C THR A 61 0.86 -4.67 2.80
N PRO A 62 0.96 -4.84 1.47
CA PRO A 62 2.16 -5.40 0.85
C PRO A 62 3.46 -4.66 1.19
N HIS A 63 3.39 -3.40 1.64
CA HIS A 63 4.55 -2.57 2.01
C HIS A 63 5.08 -2.84 3.43
N ARG A 64 4.56 -3.83 4.16
CA ARG A 64 5.04 -4.17 5.53
C ARG A 64 6.54 -4.42 5.66
N GLY A 65 7.22 -4.74 4.56
CA GLY A 65 8.66 -4.99 4.48
C GLY A 65 9.48 -3.80 3.99
N VAL A 66 8.89 -2.62 3.87
CA VAL A 66 9.56 -1.39 3.41
C VAL A 66 9.78 -0.47 4.60
N SER A 67 10.99 0.08 4.75
CA SER A 67 11.27 1.08 5.79
C SER A 67 10.54 2.39 5.46
N CYS A 68 10.02 3.08 6.48
CA CYS A 68 9.48 4.45 6.33
C CYS A 68 10.46 5.39 5.60
N ALA A 69 11.75 5.19 5.78
CA ALA A 69 12.83 6.00 5.20
C ALA A 69 12.97 5.85 3.68
N GLU A 70 12.43 4.79 3.08
CA GLU A 70 12.43 4.61 1.63
C GLU A 70 11.44 5.58 0.96
N CYS A 71 10.35 5.92 1.65
CA CYS A 71 9.34 6.85 1.16
C CYS A 71 9.51 8.28 1.72
N HIS A 72 10.00 8.41 2.95
CA HIS A 72 10.16 9.69 3.64
C HIS A 72 11.63 10.06 3.79
N SER A 73 11.94 11.34 3.58
CA SER A 73 13.22 11.88 4.01
C SER A 73 13.26 11.95 5.53
N LEU A 74 14.41 11.58 6.09
CA LEU A 74 14.66 11.66 7.52
C LEU A 74 15.48 12.92 7.81
N ASP A 75 14.79 14.05 7.97
CA ASP A 75 15.39 15.28 8.49
C ASP A 75 15.33 15.27 10.01
N PHE A 76 16.42 14.79 10.64
CA PHE A 76 16.48 14.56 12.08
C PHE A 76 16.29 15.85 12.92
N PRO A 77 16.93 17.00 12.60
CA PRO A 77 16.63 18.27 13.26
C PRO A 77 15.14 18.66 13.21
N ARG A 78 14.51 18.57 12.04
CA ARG A 78 13.09 18.91 11.87
C ARG A 78 12.20 17.95 12.65
N TRP A 79 12.50 16.64 12.62
CA TRP A 79 11.83 15.61 13.41
C TRP A 79 11.80 16.02 14.88
N LEU A 80 12.97 16.24 15.49
CA LEU A 80 13.06 16.53 16.93
C LEU A 80 12.21 17.75 17.31
N TRP A 81 12.22 18.79 16.48
CA TRP A 81 11.40 19.97 16.68
C TRP A 81 9.90 19.67 16.64
N VAL A 82 9.42 18.98 15.59
CA VAL A 82 8.01 18.62 15.44
C VAL A 82 7.54 17.82 16.66
N GLN A 83 8.35 16.92 17.18
CA GLN A 83 7.94 16.11 18.32
C GLN A 83 7.95 16.87 19.64
N VAL A 84 9.06 17.54 19.96
CA VAL A 84 9.27 18.13 21.28
C VAL A 84 8.49 19.44 21.43
N VAL A 85 8.36 20.20 20.36
CA VAL A 85 7.76 21.54 20.39
C VAL A 85 6.33 21.52 19.85
N GLU A 86 6.10 20.95 18.66
CA GLU A 86 4.77 21.00 18.04
C GLU A 86 3.81 19.92 18.58
N ASN A 87 4.34 18.75 18.95
CA ASN A 87 3.63 17.56 19.42
C ASN A 87 2.26 17.32 18.74
N PRO A 88 2.20 17.21 17.40
CA PRO A 88 0.94 17.11 16.69
C PRO A 88 0.28 15.74 16.88
N THR A 89 -1.05 15.73 16.85
CA THR A 89 -1.86 14.49 16.80
C THR A 89 -1.60 13.71 15.49
N PRO A 90 -1.85 12.39 15.43
CA PRO A 90 -1.74 11.62 14.19
C PRO A 90 -2.52 12.24 13.03
N GLN A 91 -3.73 12.74 13.27
CA GLN A 91 -4.58 13.35 12.24
C GLN A 91 -3.96 14.63 11.69
N GLN A 92 -3.38 15.47 12.55
CA GLN A 92 -2.66 16.65 12.12
C GLN A 92 -1.42 16.30 11.30
N ILE A 93 -0.74 15.19 11.63
CA ILE A 93 0.40 14.72 10.84
C ILE A 93 -0.07 14.22 9.46
N ALA A 94 -1.10 13.39 9.39
CA ALA A 94 -1.69 12.94 8.13
C ALA A 94 -2.09 14.12 7.24
N GLN A 95 -2.72 15.15 7.80
CA GLN A 95 -3.15 16.33 7.04
C GLN A 95 -1.98 17.21 6.57
N ARG A 96 -0.97 17.45 7.42
CA ARG A 96 0.16 18.34 7.09
C ARG A 96 1.20 17.68 6.18
N TYR A 97 1.34 16.36 6.29
CA TYR A 97 2.43 15.61 5.67
C TYR A 97 1.94 14.51 4.72
N ALA A 98 0.66 14.57 4.30
CA ALA A 98 0.19 13.90 3.09
C ALA A 98 1.03 14.38 1.91
N THR A 99 2.12 13.66 1.66
CA THR A 99 3.11 14.02 0.67
C THR A 99 2.68 13.37 -0.63
N THR A 100 2.75 14.13 -1.73
CA THR A 100 2.61 13.54 -3.05
C THR A 100 3.85 12.69 -3.33
N MET A 101 3.68 11.37 -3.43
CA MET A 101 4.81 10.41 -3.41
C MET A 101 5.13 9.77 -4.75
N TYR A 102 5.02 10.50 -5.85
CA TYR A 102 5.20 9.89 -7.18
C TYR A 102 6.61 9.33 -7.40
N GLY A 103 7.65 10.11 -7.13
CA GLY A 103 9.03 9.67 -7.38
C GLY A 103 9.42 8.46 -6.54
N GLN A 104 9.05 8.47 -5.27
CA GLN A 104 9.36 7.40 -4.32
C GLN A 104 8.64 6.10 -4.69
N CYS A 105 7.37 6.17 -5.09
CA CYS A 105 6.65 5.00 -5.59
C CYS A 105 7.36 4.41 -6.82
N LEU A 106 7.80 5.24 -7.76
CA LEU A 106 8.45 4.77 -9.00
C LEU A 106 9.81 4.10 -8.80
N ASN A 107 10.49 4.32 -7.67
CA ASN A 107 11.74 3.64 -7.36
C ASN A 107 11.55 2.12 -7.24
N CYS A 108 10.38 1.69 -6.76
CA CYS A 108 10.03 0.27 -6.61
C CYS A 108 8.98 -0.19 -7.63
N HIS A 109 8.13 0.72 -8.11
CA HIS A 109 7.09 0.46 -9.10
C HIS A 109 7.39 1.18 -10.42
N PRO A 110 8.33 0.69 -11.24
CA PRO A 110 8.64 1.32 -12.51
C PRO A 110 7.40 1.31 -13.43
N PRO A 111 7.26 2.23 -14.40
CA PRO A 111 6.09 2.26 -15.28
C PRO A 111 5.81 0.95 -16.04
N ALA A 112 6.87 0.18 -16.33
CA ALA A 112 6.77 -1.15 -16.94
C ALA A 112 6.13 -2.20 -16.01
N SER A 113 6.12 -1.97 -14.69
CA SER A 113 5.47 -2.79 -13.66
C SER A 113 4.02 -2.42 -13.38
N PHE A 114 3.44 -1.49 -14.16
CA PHE A 114 2.01 -1.17 -14.10
C PHE A 114 1.05 -2.10 -14.89
N PRO A 115 1.35 -3.35 -15.32
CA PRO A 115 0.41 -4.07 -16.18
C PRO A 115 -0.66 -4.84 -15.38
N GLN A 116 -1.93 -4.66 -15.75
CA GLN A 116 -2.79 -5.70 -16.40
C GLN A 116 -4.21 -5.15 -16.66
N LEU A 117 -4.71 -4.25 -15.81
CA LEU A 117 -6.10 -3.77 -15.89
C LEU A 117 -6.22 -2.44 -16.63
N ASN A 118 -7.24 -2.32 -17.49
CA ASN A 118 -7.48 -1.10 -18.26
C ASN A 118 -7.80 0.12 -17.39
N ILE A 119 -8.24 -0.08 -16.14
CA ILE A 119 -8.39 1.00 -15.17
C ILE A 119 -7.05 1.68 -14.86
N HIS A 120 -5.97 0.92 -14.67
CA HIS A 120 -4.65 1.47 -14.38
C HIS A 120 -4.09 2.22 -15.59
N LYS A 121 -4.37 1.78 -16.83
CA LYS A 121 -3.95 2.53 -18.03
C LYS A 121 -4.59 3.92 -18.08
N ALA A 122 -5.89 4.01 -17.79
CA ALA A 122 -6.60 5.29 -17.79
C ALA A 122 -6.15 6.21 -16.66
N HIS A 123 -5.92 5.66 -15.46
CA HIS A 123 -5.56 6.45 -14.28
C HIS A 123 -4.06 6.70 -14.13
N ALA A 124 -3.19 5.92 -14.78
CA ALA A 124 -1.73 6.15 -14.75
C ALA A 124 -1.38 7.52 -15.34
N ALA A 125 -2.03 7.92 -16.44
CA ALA A 125 -1.85 9.25 -17.02
C ALA A 125 -2.28 10.37 -16.05
N LEU A 126 -3.32 10.13 -15.25
CA LEU A 126 -3.76 11.07 -14.21
C LEU A 126 -2.73 11.14 -13.06
N ALA A 127 -2.28 9.99 -12.56
CA ALA A 127 -1.26 9.91 -11.50
C ALA A 127 0.06 10.58 -11.93
N GLU A 128 0.46 10.39 -13.19
CA GLU A 128 1.61 11.06 -13.79
C GLU A 128 1.41 12.58 -13.85
N LYS A 129 0.25 13.04 -14.34
CA LYS A 129 -0.08 14.47 -14.44
C LYS A 129 -0.13 15.15 -13.08
N LEU A 130 -0.73 14.49 -12.08
CA LEU A 130 -0.84 14.98 -10.70
C LEU A 130 0.47 14.80 -9.92
N ARG A 131 1.42 14.02 -10.45
CA ARG A 131 2.65 13.63 -9.77
C ARG A 131 2.35 13.06 -8.40
N ASP A 132 1.34 12.19 -8.33
CA ASP A 132 0.93 11.54 -7.08
C ASP A 132 0.22 10.19 -7.31
N CYS A 133 0.76 9.14 -6.69
CA CYS A 133 0.14 7.81 -6.65
C CYS A 133 -0.79 7.64 -5.43
N THR A 134 -0.59 8.46 -4.39
CA THR A 134 -1.23 8.27 -3.07
C THR A 134 -2.69 8.67 -3.05
N LEU A 135 -3.12 9.47 -4.02
CA LEU A 135 -4.53 9.77 -4.27
C LEU A 135 -5.38 8.50 -4.41
N CYS A 136 -4.82 7.47 -5.02
CA CYS A 136 -5.49 6.17 -5.19
C CYS A 136 -4.88 5.09 -4.29
N HIS A 137 -3.56 5.13 -4.03
CA HIS A 137 -2.84 4.12 -3.27
C HIS A 137 -2.16 4.73 -2.05
N ASN A 138 -2.91 4.93 -0.96
CA ASN A 138 -2.32 5.39 0.29
C ASN A 138 -1.86 4.20 1.15
N PRO A 139 -0.55 3.97 1.34
CA PRO A 139 -0.06 2.87 2.17
C PRO A 139 -0.39 3.04 3.66
N HIS A 140 -0.71 4.27 4.09
CA HIS A 140 -1.12 4.59 5.45
C HIS A 140 -2.62 4.47 5.70
N ASP A 141 -3.41 4.28 4.64
CA ASP A 141 -4.85 4.07 4.73
C ASP A 141 -5.28 3.04 3.68
N PRO A 142 -5.27 1.74 4.03
CA PRO A 142 -5.69 0.68 3.12
C PRO A 142 -7.13 0.84 2.61
N GLN A 143 -7.98 1.59 3.32
CA GLN A 143 -9.37 1.85 2.92
C GLN A 143 -9.47 3.02 1.92
N ALA A 144 -8.43 3.85 1.81
CA ALA A 144 -8.40 5.01 0.94
C ALA A 144 -8.57 4.68 -0.54
N ILE A 145 -8.29 3.45 -1.00
CA ILE A 145 -8.48 3.11 -2.42
C ILE A 145 -9.95 3.32 -2.83
N SER A 146 -10.89 2.87 -2.00
CA SER A 146 -12.33 3.01 -2.26
C SER A 146 -12.80 4.47 -2.19
N ALA A 147 -12.28 5.24 -1.23
CA ALA A 147 -12.58 6.67 -1.09
C ALA A 147 -11.93 7.51 -2.21
N GLY A 148 -10.72 7.14 -2.65
CA GLY A 148 -9.96 7.82 -3.70
C GLY A 148 -10.73 7.84 -5.02
N CYS A 149 -11.40 6.74 -5.38
CA CYS A 149 -12.27 6.68 -6.55
C CYS A 149 -13.43 7.70 -6.47
N GLN A 150 -14.00 7.94 -5.28
CA GLN A 150 -15.10 8.89 -5.07
C GLN A 150 -14.69 10.35 -5.28
N THR A 151 -13.38 10.63 -5.25
CA THR A 151 -12.85 11.98 -5.51
C THR A 151 -13.21 12.45 -6.92
N CYS A 152 -13.28 11.54 -7.90
CA CYS A 152 -13.55 11.89 -9.29
C CYS A 152 -14.79 11.19 -9.87
N HIS A 153 -15.24 10.09 -9.27
CA HIS A 153 -16.40 9.33 -9.74
C HIS A 153 -17.54 9.34 -8.73
N GLU A 154 -18.76 9.56 -9.22
CA GLU A 154 -19.97 9.22 -8.47
C GLU A 154 -20.08 7.69 -8.39
N ILE A 155 -19.54 7.08 -7.33
CA ILE A 155 -19.47 5.61 -7.21
C ILE A 155 -20.86 4.99 -7.28
N ASP A 156 -21.88 5.59 -6.67
CA ASP A 156 -23.24 5.05 -6.76
C ASP A 156 -23.72 4.97 -8.22
N LYS A 157 -23.39 5.98 -9.03
CA LYS A 157 -23.73 5.96 -10.45
C LYS A 157 -22.93 4.90 -11.21
N VAL A 158 -21.64 4.77 -10.95
CA VAL A 158 -20.78 3.74 -11.56
C VAL A 158 -21.22 2.33 -11.16
N LEU A 159 -21.57 2.13 -9.90
CA LEU A 159 -22.07 0.87 -9.38
C LEU A 159 -23.44 0.56 -9.96
N ASN A 160 -24.35 1.53 -10.04
CA ASN A 160 -25.66 1.34 -10.63
C ASN A 160 -25.57 0.97 -12.12
N THR A 161 -24.71 1.63 -12.89
CA THR A 161 -24.50 1.25 -14.30
C THR A 161 -23.80 -0.10 -14.42
N HIS A 162 -22.86 -0.44 -13.52
CA HIS A 162 -22.24 -1.76 -13.46
C HIS A 162 -23.27 -2.86 -13.16
N MET A 163 -24.12 -2.66 -12.17
CA MET A 163 -25.18 -3.60 -11.80
C MET A 163 -26.24 -3.72 -12.91
N ALA A 164 -26.49 -2.66 -13.69
CA ALA A 164 -27.32 -2.75 -14.88
C ALA A 164 -26.72 -3.69 -15.95
N PHE A 165 -25.39 -3.72 -16.11
CA PHE A 165 -24.74 -4.72 -16.98
C PHE A 165 -24.95 -6.14 -16.48
N HIS A 166 -24.91 -6.37 -15.16
CA HIS A 166 -25.27 -7.68 -14.61
C HIS A 166 -26.73 -8.04 -14.92
N THR A 167 -27.68 -7.12 -14.72
CA THR A 167 -29.09 -7.34 -15.08
C THR A 167 -29.27 -7.68 -16.57
N TYR A 168 -28.57 -6.97 -17.46
CA TYR A 168 -28.55 -7.30 -18.88
C TYR A 168 -27.96 -8.69 -19.14
N ALA A 169 -26.78 -8.98 -18.59
CA ALA A 169 -26.14 -10.29 -18.73
C ALA A 169 -27.03 -11.44 -18.23
N TRP A 170 -27.79 -11.23 -17.16
CA TRP A 170 -28.78 -12.20 -16.68
C TRP A 170 -29.89 -12.46 -17.69
N SER A 171 -30.41 -11.40 -18.34
CA SER A 171 -31.42 -11.57 -19.39
C SER A 171 -30.90 -12.35 -20.61
N GLU A 172 -29.64 -12.15 -20.97
CA GLU A 172 -28.98 -12.89 -22.06
C GLU A 172 -28.80 -14.38 -21.71
N VAL A 173 -28.45 -14.67 -20.46
CA VAL A 173 -28.32 -16.04 -19.94
C VAL A 173 -29.67 -16.77 -19.92
N ASP A 174 -30.77 -16.10 -19.58
CA ASP A 174 -32.12 -16.68 -19.65
C ASP A 174 -32.51 -17.07 -21.08
N MET A 175 -31.88 -16.43 -22.08
CA MET A 175 -32.01 -16.76 -23.50
C MET A 175 -30.94 -17.75 -23.99
N GLY A 176 -30.14 -18.33 -23.09
CA GLY A 176 -29.10 -19.32 -23.40
C GLY A 176 -27.77 -18.74 -23.91
N ARG A 177 -27.56 -17.42 -23.82
CA ARG A 177 -26.33 -16.73 -24.25
C ARG A 177 -25.39 -16.51 -23.06
N TYR A 178 -24.49 -17.46 -22.83
CA TYR A 178 -23.55 -17.45 -21.70
C TYR A 178 -22.25 -16.68 -22.00
N GLU A 179 -21.97 -16.43 -23.28
CA GLU A 179 -20.79 -15.71 -23.78
C GLU A 179 -20.77 -14.23 -23.35
N VAL A 180 -21.92 -13.64 -23.02
CA VAL A 180 -22.04 -12.26 -22.49
C VAL A 180 -21.15 -12.05 -21.26
N CYS A 181 -20.99 -13.08 -20.43
CA CYS A 181 -20.14 -13.00 -19.24
C CYS A 181 -18.66 -12.89 -19.63
N GLN A 182 -18.25 -13.46 -20.76
CA GLN A 182 -16.86 -13.43 -21.24
C GLN A 182 -16.47 -12.07 -21.80
N GLU A 183 -17.43 -11.20 -22.15
CA GLU A 183 -17.14 -9.81 -22.55
C GLU A 183 -16.48 -8.99 -21.43
N CYS A 184 -16.66 -9.43 -20.17
CA CYS A 184 -16.07 -8.80 -18.99
C CYS A 184 -15.15 -9.73 -18.19
N HIS A 185 -15.49 -11.01 -18.06
CA HIS A 185 -14.80 -11.98 -17.18
C HIS A 185 -13.82 -12.91 -17.91
N SER A 186 -13.41 -12.56 -19.12
CA SER A 186 -12.40 -13.27 -19.90
C SER A 186 -11.04 -12.57 -19.86
N PRO A 187 -9.90 -13.30 -19.88
CA PRO A 187 -8.57 -12.70 -20.03
C PRO A 187 -8.42 -11.79 -21.26
N TRP A 188 -9.28 -11.95 -22.27
CA TRP A 188 -9.29 -11.16 -23.50
C TRP A 188 -10.31 -10.01 -23.48
N ALA A 189 -11.11 -9.89 -22.41
CA ALA A 189 -12.06 -8.81 -22.24
C ALA A 189 -11.34 -7.46 -22.15
N ARG A 190 -11.94 -6.41 -22.72
CA ARG A 190 -11.41 -5.04 -22.61
C ARG A 190 -11.23 -4.66 -21.15
N TRP A 191 -12.18 -4.95 -20.27
CA TRP A 191 -12.10 -4.49 -18.88
C TRP A 191 -11.53 -5.51 -17.90
N TYR A 192 -11.34 -6.76 -18.35
CA TYR A 192 -10.89 -7.92 -17.60
C TYR A 192 -11.20 -7.84 -16.09
N ALA A 193 -12.39 -8.26 -15.70
CA ALA A 193 -12.79 -8.41 -14.31
C ALA A 193 -12.63 -9.90 -13.91
N PRO A 194 -11.46 -10.35 -13.43
CA PRO A 194 -11.23 -11.76 -13.14
C PRO A 194 -12.19 -12.26 -12.06
N VAL A 195 -12.86 -13.38 -12.32
CA VAL A 195 -13.61 -14.14 -11.32
C VAL A 195 -12.70 -15.15 -10.63
N GLY A 196 -13.10 -15.65 -9.46
CA GLY A 196 -12.32 -16.62 -8.68
C GLY A 196 -11.96 -17.87 -9.50
N PRO A 197 -10.84 -18.56 -9.21
CA PRO A 197 -10.36 -19.72 -9.98
C PRO A 197 -11.44 -20.80 -10.16
N ASP A 198 -12.25 -21.04 -9.12
CA ASP A 198 -13.33 -22.02 -9.15
C ASP A 198 -14.44 -21.67 -10.15
N CYS A 199 -14.68 -20.38 -10.36
CA CYS A 199 -15.66 -19.90 -11.34
C CYS A 199 -15.14 -20.12 -12.77
N ILE A 200 -13.85 -19.88 -13.01
CA ILE A 200 -13.20 -20.12 -14.30
C ILE A 200 -13.16 -21.63 -14.60
N VAL A 201 -12.83 -22.46 -13.61
CA VAL A 201 -12.82 -23.93 -13.73
C VAL A 201 -14.22 -24.49 -13.97
N GLY A 202 -15.25 -23.95 -13.30
CA GLY A 202 -16.64 -24.30 -13.54
C GLY A 202 -17.08 -23.96 -14.97
N ALA A 203 -16.83 -22.72 -15.41
CA ALA A 203 -17.12 -22.27 -16.77
C ALA A 203 -16.42 -23.14 -17.83
N GLY A 204 -15.14 -23.47 -17.61
CA GLY A 204 -14.37 -24.35 -18.50
C GLY A 204 -14.91 -25.78 -18.58
N LYS A 205 -15.71 -26.22 -17.60
CA LYS A 205 -16.40 -27.51 -17.58
C LYS A 205 -17.84 -27.44 -18.10
N GLY A 206 -18.23 -26.31 -18.71
CA GLY A 206 -19.60 -26.08 -19.19
C GLY A 206 -20.59 -25.81 -18.06
N VAL A 207 -20.14 -25.61 -16.83
CA VAL A 207 -20.99 -25.14 -15.73
C VAL A 207 -21.20 -23.65 -15.93
N PRO A 208 -22.42 -23.19 -16.25
CA PRO A 208 -22.66 -21.77 -16.39
C PRO A 208 -22.39 -21.07 -15.05
N CYS A 209 -21.97 -19.80 -15.09
CA CYS A 209 -21.68 -19.01 -13.89
C CYS A 209 -22.82 -19.09 -12.84
N ILE A 210 -24.05 -19.26 -13.30
CA ILE A 210 -25.28 -19.39 -12.49
C ILE A 210 -25.30 -20.66 -11.62
N GLY A 211 -24.59 -21.71 -12.04
CA GLY A 211 -24.45 -22.94 -11.25
C GLY A 211 -23.79 -22.69 -9.89
N CYS A 212 -23.02 -21.60 -9.78
CA CYS A 212 -22.38 -21.13 -8.55
C CYS A 212 -22.91 -19.77 -8.03
N HIS A 213 -23.61 -18.96 -8.85
CA HIS A 213 -24.05 -17.59 -8.50
C HIS A 213 -25.57 -17.34 -8.56
N GLY A 214 -26.40 -18.35 -8.82
CA GLY A 214 -27.86 -18.19 -8.82
C GLY A 214 -28.43 -17.85 -7.43
N PRO A 215 -29.71 -17.46 -7.33
CA PRO A 215 -30.39 -17.06 -6.07
C PRO A 215 -30.42 -18.12 -4.95
N ARG A 216 -29.85 -19.32 -5.19
CA ARG A 216 -29.68 -20.40 -4.20
C ARG A 216 -28.25 -20.52 -3.63
N ALA A 217 -27.27 -19.76 -4.13
CA ALA A 217 -25.85 -19.94 -3.81
C ALA A 217 -25.27 -18.92 -2.81
N MET A 218 -26.11 -18.43 -1.88
CA MET A 218 -25.87 -17.39 -0.85
C MET A 218 -26.27 -15.97 -1.28
N PRO A 219 -26.88 -15.19 -0.37
CA PRO A 219 -27.18 -13.78 -0.62
C PRO A 219 -25.87 -12.98 -0.64
N PHE A 220 -25.36 -12.72 -1.84
CA PHE A 220 -24.39 -11.66 -2.08
C PHE A 220 -25.07 -10.33 -1.77
N SER A 221 -24.63 -9.63 -0.72
CA SER A 221 -25.20 -8.32 -0.38
C SER A 221 -24.53 -7.22 -1.22
N PRO A 222 -25.30 -6.26 -1.80
CA PRO A 222 -24.75 -5.10 -2.52
C PRO A 222 -23.68 -4.32 -1.77
N ALA A 223 -23.73 -4.30 -0.43
CA ALA A 223 -22.73 -3.62 0.40
C ALA A 223 -21.31 -4.21 0.26
N GLN A 224 -21.17 -5.44 -0.26
CA GLN A 224 -19.88 -6.08 -0.50
C GLN A 224 -19.23 -5.67 -1.84
N PHE A 225 -19.92 -4.87 -2.68
CA PHE A 225 -19.46 -4.39 -3.99
C PHE A 225 -18.84 -2.98 -3.95
N ILE A 226 -18.79 -2.31 -2.80
CA ILE A 226 -18.26 -0.96 -2.69
C ILE A 226 -16.73 -0.92 -2.83
N ASP A 227 -16.06 -2.06 -2.64
CA ASP A 227 -14.61 -2.17 -2.81
C ASP A 227 -14.24 -2.53 -4.27
N CYS A 228 -14.18 -1.50 -5.12
CA CYS A 228 -13.73 -1.62 -6.51
C CYS A 228 -12.38 -2.33 -6.62
N ALA A 229 -11.47 -2.14 -5.64
CA ALA A 229 -10.13 -2.71 -5.64
C ALA A 229 -10.13 -4.24 -5.53
N ARG A 230 -11.20 -4.83 -4.97
CA ARG A 230 -11.36 -6.28 -4.91
C ARG A 230 -11.38 -6.92 -6.30
N CYS A 231 -12.00 -6.26 -7.27
CA CYS A 231 -12.13 -6.73 -8.65
C CYS A 231 -11.11 -6.04 -9.58
N HIS A 232 -10.71 -4.82 -9.26
CA HIS A 232 -9.91 -3.95 -10.14
C HIS A 232 -8.52 -3.54 -9.59
N GLY A 233 -8.14 -4.00 -8.40
CA GLY A 233 -6.90 -3.60 -7.72
C GLY A 233 -5.73 -4.60 -7.83
N ARG A 234 -5.80 -5.53 -8.79
CA ARG A 234 -4.73 -6.52 -9.06
C ARG A 234 -3.93 -6.20 -10.30
#